data_AF-A0A6L5G4G8-F1
#
_entry.id   AF-A0A6L5G4G8-F1
#
_cell.length_a   1.000
_cell.length_b   1.000
_cell.length_c   1.000
_cell.angle_alpha   90.00
_cell.angle_beta   90.00
_cell.angle_gamma   90.00
#
_symmetry.space_group_name_H-M   'P 1'
#
loop_
_entity.id
_entity.type
_entity.pdbx_description
1 polymer ?
#
loop_
_entity_poly.entity_id
_entity_poly.type
_entity_poly.pdbx_seq_one_letter_code
_entity_poly.pdbx_strand_id
1 'polypeptide(L)'
;MPPKTRIAAALAIPLAAAGCSWFEPEAEDLDFAEYEQQLTETYNESVRLSAELDAAEHRIIQSCLEAQGFTVHDPSEFIVFEEERDSFMDQPPYLWFLPTAEEAERRGFWQWAELGTEDVEDGEALAAENEAFKTGMGWLVFDAEDLEPQEGPEFDTLSEDERFAWYVAYGGEAWATAMQPELAGVEEPETGEDDEGEAGNPPLGGCKLEMIEAVYGGLEEGEDEYSVRPDQPDGNWSAMNERYREGTAEAENAFLDCLDGRGHAGWEFYEGQILVHSYLVEAGDGEYPLTSYPDAGVRWPDPPTDVPDEGDAQGWLDFERALAVDFAECGDESGFRKAAEHAWQQAQLRYYLDIEGATFAWQAEMRDLIERAQEVIGG
;
A
#
# COMPACT_ATOMS: atom_id res chain seq x y z
N MET A 1 65.27 34.44 -4.08
CA MET A 1 63.93 34.99 -3.78
C MET A 1 62.96 33.83 -3.66
N PRO A 2 62.10 33.84 -2.64
CA PRO A 2 61.55 32.64 -2.00
C PRO A 2 60.39 32.01 -2.78
N PRO A 3 60.17 30.69 -2.63
CA PRO A 3 59.01 29.99 -3.19
C PRO A 3 57.74 30.35 -2.44
N LYS A 4 56.67 30.67 -3.18
CA LYS A 4 55.34 30.94 -2.63
C LYS A 4 54.65 29.62 -2.31
N THR A 5 54.64 29.26 -1.03
CA THR A 5 53.84 28.17 -0.46
C THR A 5 52.36 28.52 -0.67
N ARG A 6 51.66 27.75 -1.50
CA ARG A 6 50.20 27.78 -1.57
C ARG A 6 49.67 26.97 -0.40
N ILE A 7 49.12 27.66 0.60
CA ILE A 7 48.39 27.04 1.69
C ILE A 7 47.04 26.61 1.09
N ALA A 8 46.87 25.31 0.88
CA ALA A 8 45.57 24.71 0.66
C ALA A 8 44.80 24.81 1.97
N ALA A 9 43.81 25.69 2.02
CA ALA A 9 42.86 25.73 3.12
C ALA A 9 41.91 24.54 2.94
N ALA A 10 42.19 23.45 3.64
CA ALA A 10 41.22 22.39 3.84
C ALA A 10 40.09 22.98 4.70
N LEU A 11 38.95 23.28 4.05
CA LEU A 11 37.69 23.49 4.73
C LEU A 11 37.25 22.14 5.28
N ALA A 12 37.69 21.85 6.50
CA ALA A 12 37.08 20.82 7.32
C ALA A 12 35.71 21.33 7.74
N ILE A 13 34.67 20.92 7.01
CA ILE A 13 33.30 21.02 7.50
C ILE A 13 33.22 20.05 8.69
N PRO A 14 32.96 20.53 9.92
CA PRO A 14 32.70 19.61 11.02
C PRO A 14 31.37 18.93 10.70
N LEU A 15 31.42 17.65 10.32
CA LEU A 15 30.30 16.72 10.41
C LEU A 15 29.89 16.66 11.88
N ALA A 16 29.05 17.59 12.30
CA ALA A 16 28.33 17.52 13.55
C ALA A 16 27.16 16.54 13.37
N ALA A 17 27.48 15.27 13.16
CA ALA A 17 26.54 14.16 13.29
C ALA A 17 26.37 13.80 14.77
N ALA A 18 26.13 14.81 15.61
CA ALA A 18 25.62 14.63 16.96
C ALA A 18 24.11 14.78 16.83
N GLY A 19 23.40 13.66 16.88
CA GLY A 19 21.99 13.53 16.53
C GLY A 19 21.08 14.53 17.25
N CYS A 20 20.71 15.59 16.53
CA CYS A 20 19.44 16.24 16.76
C CYS A 20 18.40 15.31 16.15
N SER A 21 17.95 14.31 16.92
CA SER A 21 16.59 13.81 16.73
C SER A 21 15.71 15.06 16.77
N TRP A 22 15.00 15.36 15.68
CA TRP A 22 14.10 16.51 15.64
C TRP A 22 12.95 16.36 16.66
N PHE A 23 12.74 15.12 17.12
CA PHE A 23 11.63 14.68 17.92
C PHE A 23 12.10 14.31 19.34
N GLU A 24 11.32 14.71 20.34
CA GLU A 24 11.58 14.37 21.74
C GLU A 24 11.11 12.92 21.98
N PRO A 25 12.02 11.94 22.19
CA PRO A 25 11.65 10.52 22.14
C PRO A 25 10.64 10.09 23.22
N GLU A 26 10.44 10.90 24.27
CA GLU A 26 9.73 10.52 25.50
C GLU A 26 8.39 11.24 25.74
N ALA A 27 7.90 12.08 24.83
CA ALA A 27 6.59 12.71 25.02
C ALA A 27 5.44 11.67 24.85
N GLU A 28 4.67 11.41 25.92
CA GLU A 28 3.54 10.46 25.89
C GLU A 28 2.45 10.84 24.88
N ASP A 29 2.36 12.12 24.52
CA ASP A 29 1.41 12.66 23.56
C ASP A 29 2.15 13.65 22.64
N LEU A 30 2.32 13.27 21.37
CA LEU A 30 2.99 14.08 20.37
C LEU A 30 1.99 15.00 19.66
N ASP A 31 2.41 16.23 19.34
CA ASP A 31 1.57 17.15 18.55
C ASP A 31 1.57 16.71 17.08
N PHE A 32 0.52 15.97 16.70
CA PHE A 32 0.36 15.49 15.33
C PHE A 32 0.40 16.64 14.30
N ALA A 33 -0.24 17.77 14.59
CA ALA A 33 -0.30 18.90 13.66
C ALA A 33 1.07 19.56 13.46
N GLU A 34 1.98 19.46 14.43
CA GLU A 34 3.35 19.93 14.30
C GLU A 34 4.16 19.06 13.31
N TYR A 35 3.91 17.75 13.32
CA TYR A 35 4.74 16.77 12.62
C TYR A 35 4.17 16.29 11.27
N GLU A 36 2.86 16.41 11.07
CA GLU A 36 2.20 15.89 9.87
C GLU A 36 2.82 16.42 8.59
N GLN A 37 2.96 17.75 8.48
CA GLN A 37 3.51 18.36 7.27
C GLN A 37 4.94 17.85 6.98
N GLN A 38 5.75 17.67 8.02
CA GLN A 38 7.13 17.25 7.85
C GLN A 38 7.23 15.78 7.44
N LEU A 39 6.41 14.91 8.03
CA LEU A 39 6.38 13.49 7.68
C LEU A 39 5.81 13.27 6.27
N THR A 40 4.74 13.98 5.91
CA THR A 40 4.21 13.98 4.53
C THR A 40 5.28 14.43 3.53
N GLU A 41 6.01 15.50 3.80
CA GLU A 41 7.09 15.95 2.90
C GLU A 41 8.24 14.92 2.83
N THR A 42 8.57 14.29 3.95
CA THR A 42 9.61 13.25 3.99
C THR A 42 9.19 12.03 3.18
N TYR A 43 7.93 11.60 3.29
CA TYR A 43 7.36 10.54 2.48
C TYR A 43 7.36 10.92 0.99
N ASN A 44 6.85 12.09 0.63
CA ASN A 44 6.78 12.55 -0.77
C ASN A 44 8.19 12.73 -1.39
N GLU A 45 9.19 13.14 -0.61
CA GLU A 45 10.58 13.14 -1.08
C GLU A 45 11.06 11.71 -1.41
N SER A 46 10.68 10.69 -0.63
CA SER A 46 11.01 9.29 -0.94
C SER A 46 10.31 8.81 -2.22
N VAL A 47 9.06 9.22 -2.45
CA VAL A 47 8.33 8.95 -3.71
C VAL A 47 9.04 9.62 -4.89
N ARG A 48 9.38 10.90 -4.79
CA ARG A 48 10.08 11.64 -5.85
C ARG A 48 11.44 11.07 -6.18
N LEU A 49 12.24 10.72 -5.17
CA LEU A 49 13.54 10.08 -5.39
C LEU A 49 13.40 8.72 -6.08
N SER A 50 12.35 7.97 -5.72
CA SER A 50 12.06 6.71 -6.37
C SER A 50 11.71 6.88 -7.84
N ALA A 51 10.76 7.78 -8.14
CA ALA A 51 10.34 8.08 -9.49
C ALA A 51 11.47 8.66 -10.35
N GLU A 52 12.34 9.50 -9.77
CA GLU A 52 13.52 10.05 -10.47
C GLU A 52 14.54 8.96 -10.81
N LEU A 53 14.77 8.00 -9.90
CA LEU A 53 15.64 6.86 -10.19
C LEU A 53 15.05 5.97 -11.29
N ASP A 54 13.78 5.59 -11.20
CA ASP A 54 13.10 4.78 -12.23
C ASP A 54 13.21 5.45 -13.61
N ALA A 55 12.93 6.76 -13.68
CA ALA A 55 13.06 7.52 -14.92
C ALA A 55 14.50 7.61 -15.44
N ALA A 56 15.52 7.53 -14.58
CA ALA A 56 16.92 7.46 -14.99
C ALA A 56 17.27 6.08 -15.53
N GLU A 57 16.87 5.01 -14.86
CA GLU A 57 17.05 3.63 -15.29
C GLU A 57 16.40 3.37 -16.65
N HIS A 58 15.15 3.81 -16.82
CA HIS A 58 14.42 3.71 -18.08
C HIS A 58 15.18 4.39 -19.23
N ARG A 59 15.77 5.57 -19.00
CA ARG A 59 16.58 6.25 -20.02
C ARG A 59 17.84 5.49 -20.39
N ILE A 60 18.49 4.81 -19.43
CA ILE A 60 19.67 3.96 -19.69
C ILE A 60 19.25 2.76 -20.55
N ILE A 61 18.19 2.07 -20.15
CA ILE A 61 17.66 0.90 -20.88
C ILE A 61 17.24 1.28 -22.30
N GLN A 62 16.46 2.35 -22.47
CA GLN A 62 16.03 2.85 -23.78
C GLN A 62 17.23 3.19 -24.68
N SER A 63 18.25 3.85 -24.14
CA SER A 63 19.46 4.19 -24.90
C SER A 63 20.21 2.93 -25.36
N CYS A 64 20.28 1.90 -24.52
CA CYS A 64 20.85 0.61 -24.88
C CYS A 64 20.03 -0.10 -25.97
N LEU A 65 18.70 -0.15 -25.84
CA LEU A 65 17.78 -0.75 -26.82
C LEU A 65 17.90 -0.05 -28.19
N GLU A 66 17.93 1.28 -28.20
CA GLU A 66 18.08 2.07 -29.41
C GLU A 66 19.43 1.86 -30.09
N ALA A 67 20.52 1.70 -29.31
CA ALA A 67 21.83 1.36 -29.83
C ALA A 67 21.86 -0.03 -30.51
N GLN A 68 20.98 -0.94 -30.07
CA GLN A 68 20.76 -2.25 -30.68
C GLN A 68 19.77 -2.22 -31.87
N GLY A 69 19.12 -1.08 -32.12
CA GLY A 69 18.19 -0.86 -33.23
C GLY A 69 16.71 -0.97 -32.88
N PHE A 70 16.37 -1.13 -31.61
CA PHE A 70 14.99 -1.13 -31.11
C PHE A 70 14.55 0.29 -30.78
N THR A 71 13.82 0.94 -31.69
CA THR A 71 13.39 2.35 -31.54
C THR A 71 11.91 2.50 -31.16
N VAL A 72 11.18 1.40 -31.06
CA VAL A 72 9.80 1.34 -30.60
C VAL A 72 9.83 0.56 -29.29
N HIS A 73 9.25 1.13 -28.24
CA HIS A 73 9.38 0.66 -26.87
C HIS A 73 8.00 0.30 -26.31
N ASP A 74 7.94 -0.76 -25.50
CA ASP A 74 6.75 -1.13 -24.76
C ASP A 74 6.54 -0.12 -23.62
N PRO A 75 5.45 0.67 -23.61
CA PRO A 75 5.21 1.66 -22.56
C PRO A 75 5.02 1.02 -21.18
N SER A 76 4.56 -0.24 -21.10
CA SER A 76 4.31 -0.92 -19.82
C SER A 76 5.60 -1.17 -19.02
N GLU A 77 6.72 -1.41 -19.71
CA GLU A 77 8.04 -1.64 -19.12
C GLU A 77 8.74 -0.35 -18.66
N PHE A 78 8.12 0.82 -18.86
CA PHE A 78 8.68 2.13 -18.50
C PHE A 78 7.71 2.99 -17.68
N ILE A 79 6.71 2.39 -17.05
CA ILE A 79 5.78 3.09 -16.14
C ILE A 79 6.56 3.60 -14.93
N VAL A 80 6.41 4.88 -14.62
CA VAL A 80 6.94 5.50 -13.40
C VAL A 80 5.77 5.82 -12.51
N PHE A 81 5.77 5.26 -11.30
CA PHE A 81 4.74 5.52 -10.30
C PHE A 81 5.17 6.71 -9.43
N GLU A 82 4.43 7.81 -9.53
CA GLU A 82 4.60 9.00 -8.68
C GLU A 82 3.28 9.27 -7.98
N GLU A 83 3.10 8.68 -6.81
CA GLU A 83 1.92 8.88 -5.97
C GLU A 83 2.30 9.64 -4.70
N GLU A 84 2.47 10.95 -4.85
CA GLU A 84 2.55 11.85 -3.70
C GLU A 84 1.21 11.86 -2.96
N ARG A 85 1.28 11.98 -1.63
CA ARG A 85 0.11 12.05 -0.77
C ARG A 85 -0.04 13.44 -0.17
N ASP A 86 -1.30 13.86 0.03
CA ASP A 86 -1.62 15.09 0.77
C ASP A 86 -1.39 14.92 2.28
N SER A 87 -1.47 13.70 2.79
CA SER A 87 -1.15 13.34 4.17
C SER A 87 -0.47 11.96 4.20
N PHE A 88 0.53 11.82 5.08
CA PHE A 88 1.17 10.53 5.35
C PHE A 88 0.28 9.56 6.15
N MET A 89 -0.84 10.06 6.69
CA MET A 89 -1.75 9.25 7.52
C MET A 89 -2.56 8.30 6.66
N ASP A 90 -2.38 7.01 6.92
CA ASP A 90 -3.32 6.00 6.47
C ASP A 90 -4.63 6.09 7.25
N GLN A 91 -5.71 5.55 6.66
CA GLN A 91 -7.02 5.54 7.26
C GLN A 91 -7.03 4.73 8.57
N PRO A 92 -7.62 5.25 9.66
CA PRO A 92 -7.70 4.50 10.92
C PRO A 92 -8.50 3.21 10.81
N PRO A 93 -8.09 2.13 11.50
CA PRO A 93 -8.82 0.86 11.52
C PRO A 93 -10.28 1.00 11.92
N TYR A 94 -10.62 1.96 12.79
CA TYR A 94 -12.00 2.15 13.24
C TYR A 94 -12.97 2.60 12.14
N LEU A 95 -12.48 3.26 11.07
CA LEU A 95 -13.38 3.72 10.00
C LEU A 95 -14.11 2.58 9.31
N TRP A 96 -13.53 1.38 9.38
CA TRP A 96 -14.13 0.18 8.80
C TRP A 96 -15.43 -0.23 9.48
N PHE A 97 -15.49 -0.17 10.81
CA PHE A 97 -16.64 -0.66 11.60
C PHE A 97 -17.39 0.44 12.35
N LEU A 98 -16.97 1.70 12.21
CA LEU A 98 -17.55 2.81 12.95
C LEU A 98 -17.83 4.00 12.02
N PRO A 99 -18.84 3.91 11.14
CA PRO A 99 -19.29 5.04 10.33
C PRO A 99 -19.72 6.22 11.22
N THR A 100 -19.73 7.44 10.68
CA THR A 100 -20.38 8.57 11.36
C THR A 100 -21.89 8.34 11.45
N ALA A 101 -22.63 9.08 12.30
CA ALA A 101 -24.07 8.91 12.41
C ALA A 101 -24.80 9.18 11.07
N GLU A 102 -24.37 10.19 10.32
CA GLU A 102 -24.90 10.50 9.00
C GLU A 102 -24.61 9.39 7.98
N GLU A 103 -23.38 8.87 7.98
CA GLU A 103 -23.01 7.72 7.16
C GLU A 103 -23.80 6.47 7.53
N ALA A 104 -23.95 6.18 8.83
CA ALA A 104 -24.67 5.03 9.32
C ALA A 104 -26.13 5.02 8.87
N GLU A 105 -26.82 6.17 8.97
CA GLU A 105 -28.18 6.34 8.46
C GLU A 105 -28.26 6.18 6.94
N ARG A 106 -27.21 6.60 6.23
CA ARG A 106 -27.19 6.62 4.77
C ARG A 106 -26.83 5.26 4.15
N ARG A 107 -25.75 4.63 4.60
CA ARG A 107 -25.12 3.49 3.92
C ARG A 107 -24.99 2.22 4.75
N GLY A 108 -25.24 2.27 6.06
CA GLY A 108 -24.96 1.14 6.94
C GLY A 108 -23.47 0.80 6.96
N PHE A 109 -23.13 -0.49 6.81
CA PHE A 109 -21.74 -0.95 6.76
C PHE A 109 -21.23 -1.25 5.35
N TRP A 110 -22.06 -1.12 4.30
CA TRP A 110 -21.77 -1.53 2.91
C TRP A 110 -21.85 -3.02 2.61
N GLN A 111 -22.10 -3.89 3.59
CA GLN A 111 -22.12 -5.34 3.31
C GLN A 111 -23.28 -5.72 2.36
N TRP A 112 -24.41 -5.01 2.45
CA TRP A 112 -25.57 -5.15 1.58
C TRP A 112 -25.24 -4.91 0.10
N ALA A 113 -24.19 -4.14 -0.21
CA ALA A 113 -23.83 -3.80 -1.59
C ALA A 113 -23.35 -5.03 -2.38
N GLU A 114 -22.84 -6.05 -1.70
CA GLU A 114 -22.41 -7.32 -2.29
C GLU A 114 -23.61 -8.16 -2.79
N LEU A 115 -24.83 -7.87 -2.30
CA LEU A 115 -26.07 -8.52 -2.75
C LEU A 115 -26.66 -7.89 -4.03
N GLY A 116 -26.06 -6.80 -4.51
CA GLY A 116 -26.49 -6.03 -5.66
C GLY A 116 -27.29 -4.77 -5.30
N THR A 117 -27.19 -3.76 -6.17
CA THR A 117 -27.71 -2.40 -5.90
C THR A 117 -28.94 -2.03 -6.74
N GLU A 118 -29.34 -2.85 -7.71
CA GLU A 118 -30.38 -2.51 -8.70
C GLU A 118 -31.76 -2.28 -8.07
N ASP A 119 -32.08 -2.99 -6.99
CA ASP A 119 -33.37 -2.97 -6.30
C ASP A 119 -33.35 -2.16 -4.99
N VAL A 120 -32.26 -1.43 -4.71
CA VAL A 120 -32.04 -0.67 -3.48
C VAL A 120 -32.37 0.81 -3.69
N GLU A 121 -32.93 1.47 -2.67
CA GLU A 121 -33.15 2.92 -2.70
C GLU A 121 -31.83 3.68 -2.95
N ASP A 122 -31.85 4.62 -3.89
CA ASP A 122 -30.66 5.35 -4.31
C ASP A 122 -29.45 4.44 -4.66
N GLY A 123 -29.70 3.18 -5.07
CA GLY A 123 -28.68 2.15 -5.25
C GLY A 123 -27.52 2.54 -6.17
N GLU A 124 -27.77 3.24 -7.28
CA GLU A 124 -26.71 3.76 -8.17
C GLU A 124 -25.82 4.79 -7.48
N ALA A 125 -26.42 5.71 -6.70
CA ALA A 125 -25.68 6.73 -5.97
C ALA A 125 -24.88 6.13 -4.80
N LEU A 126 -25.47 5.14 -4.11
CA LEU A 126 -24.82 4.40 -3.04
C LEU A 126 -23.69 3.51 -3.58
N ALA A 127 -23.86 2.89 -4.75
CA ALA A 127 -22.79 2.14 -5.42
C ALA A 127 -21.60 3.06 -5.74
N ALA A 128 -21.85 4.22 -6.35
CA ALA A 128 -20.80 5.19 -6.64
C ALA A 128 -20.10 5.71 -5.36
N GLU A 129 -20.84 5.86 -4.27
CA GLU A 129 -20.27 6.24 -2.97
C GLU A 129 -19.46 5.10 -2.32
N ASN A 130 -19.89 3.84 -2.46
CA ASN A 130 -19.13 2.67 -2.02
C ASN A 130 -17.82 2.56 -2.79
N GLU A 131 -17.84 2.71 -4.12
CA GLU A 131 -16.62 2.76 -4.93
C GLU A 131 -15.69 3.88 -4.46
N ALA A 132 -16.20 5.10 -4.29
CA ALA A 132 -15.38 6.21 -3.77
C ALA A 132 -14.82 5.93 -2.36
N PHE A 133 -15.59 5.26 -1.50
CA PHE A 133 -15.13 4.83 -0.18
C PHE A 133 -14.02 3.77 -0.29
N LYS A 134 -14.19 2.74 -1.13
CA LYS A 134 -13.17 1.72 -1.42
C LYS A 134 -11.90 2.36 -1.99
N THR A 135 -12.02 3.34 -2.90
CA THR A 135 -10.87 4.11 -3.40
C THR A 135 -10.18 4.87 -2.27
N GLY A 136 -10.93 5.59 -1.43
CA GLY A 136 -10.38 6.38 -0.32
C GLY A 136 -9.72 5.53 0.78
N MET A 137 -10.15 4.27 0.92
CA MET A 137 -9.53 3.28 1.80
C MET A 137 -8.31 2.58 1.17
N GLY A 138 -8.00 2.85 -0.11
CA GLY A 138 -6.93 2.19 -0.85
C GLY A 138 -7.23 0.74 -1.22
N TRP A 139 -8.51 0.35 -1.25
CA TRP A 139 -8.96 -1.03 -1.48
C TRP A 139 -9.21 -1.36 -2.94
N LEU A 140 -9.51 -0.34 -3.73
CA LEU A 140 -9.35 -0.44 -5.17
C LEU A 140 -7.85 -0.43 -5.43
N VAL A 141 -7.26 -1.62 -5.38
CA VAL A 141 -6.09 -1.94 -6.21
C VAL A 141 -6.55 -1.56 -7.60
N PHE A 142 -5.87 -0.57 -8.21
CA PHE A 142 -6.20 -0.05 -9.53
C PHE A 142 -6.81 -1.14 -10.41
N ASP A 143 -8.02 -0.90 -10.92
CA ASP A 143 -8.57 -1.83 -11.88
C ASP A 143 -7.53 -1.97 -12.99
N ALA A 144 -7.16 -3.20 -13.35
CA ALA A 144 -6.18 -3.41 -14.41
C ALA A 144 -6.65 -2.74 -15.72
N GLU A 145 -7.97 -2.51 -15.85
CA GLU A 145 -8.61 -1.72 -16.90
C GLU A 145 -8.33 -0.20 -16.78
N ASP A 146 -8.16 0.36 -15.58
CA ASP A 146 -7.77 1.78 -15.39
C ASP A 146 -6.25 1.99 -15.53
N LEU A 147 -5.47 0.92 -15.30
CA LEU A 147 -4.08 0.81 -15.73
C LEU A 147 -3.96 0.29 -17.16
N GLU A 148 -5.03 0.35 -17.97
CA GLU A 148 -4.95 0.05 -19.41
C GLU A 148 -3.66 0.70 -19.92
N PRO A 149 -2.65 -0.11 -20.32
CA PRO A 149 -1.39 0.42 -20.76
C PRO A 149 -1.76 1.48 -21.77
N GLN A 150 -1.34 2.74 -21.57
CA GLN A 150 -1.58 3.78 -22.57
C GLN A 150 -1.17 3.13 -23.88
N GLU A 151 -2.16 2.78 -24.73
CA GLU A 151 -1.87 1.88 -25.83
C GLU A 151 -0.67 2.49 -26.53
N GLY A 152 0.41 1.73 -26.62
CA GLY A 152 1.55 2.12 -27.41
C GLY A 152 1.25 1.56 -28.78
N PRO A 153 0.35 2.15 -29.60
CA PRO A 153 -0.14 1.51 -30.81
C PRO A 153 1.00 1.18 -31.77
N GLU A 154 2.18 1.79 -31.60
CA GLU A 154 3.36 1.46 -32.36
C GLU A 154 4.00 0.13 -31.93
N PHE A 155 4.11 -0.16 -30.63
CA PHE A 155 4.70 -1.42 -30.15
C PHE A 155 3.80 -2.62 -30.47
N ASP A 156 2.50 -2.49 -30.29
CA ASP A 156 1.53 -3.54 -30.61
C ASP A 156 1.37 -3.81 -32.12
N THR A 157 1.87 -2.91 -32.98
CA THR A 157 1.92 -3.13 -34.43
C THR A 157 3.13 -3.93 -34.89
N LEU A 158 4.12 -4.17 -34.01
CA LEU A 158 5.25 -5.03 -34.30
C LEU A 158 4.78 -6.48 -34.45
N SER A 159 5.49 -7.27 -35.26
CA SER A 159 5.24 -8.71 -35.32
C SER A 159 5.61 -9.39 -34.00
N GLU A 160 5.03 -10.56 -33.72
CA GLU A 160 5.37 -11.37 -32.53
C GLU A 160 6.89 -11.64 -32.44
N ASP A 161 7.53 -11.97 -33.56
CA ASP A 161 8.99 -12.15 -33.64
C ASP A 161 9.77 -10.87 -33.26
N GLU A 162 9.28 -9.69 -33.66
CA GLU A 162 9.91 -8.40 -33.34
C GLU A 162 9.71 -8.02 -31.87
N ARG A 163 8.50 -8.24 -31.32
CA ARG A 163 8.21 -8.02 -29.89
C ARG A 163 9.04 -8.95 -29.01
N PHE A 164 9.11 -10.24 -29.35
CA PHE A 164 9.95 -11.18 -28.62
C PHE A 164 11.44 -10.79 -28.70
N ALA A 165 11.94 -10.40 -29.89
CA ALA A 165 13.31 -9.92 -30.03
C ALA A 165 13.59 -8.67 -29.16
N TRP A 166 12.60 -7.79 -28.98
CA TRP A 166 12.68 -6.66 -28.07
C TRP A 166 12.81 -7.11 -26.62
N TYR A 167 11.96 -8.03 -26.14
CA TYR A 167 12.05 -8.54 -24.75
C TYR A 167 13.37 -9.27 -24.48
N VAL A 168 13.89 -10.00 -25.47
CA VAL A 168 15.23 -10.63 -25.40
C VAL A 168 16.32 -9.56 -25.25
N ALA A 169 16.22 -8.44 -25.98
CA ALA A 169 17.17 -7.34 -25.86
C ALA A 169 17.01 -6.56 -24.55
N TYR A 170 15.79 -6.44 -24.04
CA TYR A 170 15.46 -5.79 -22.78
C TYR A 170 16.01 -6.58 -21.58
N GLY A 171 15.52 -7.81 -21.36
CA GLY A 171 15.78 -8.60 -20.14
C GLY A 171 16.59 -9.88 -20.37
N GLY A 172 16.96 -10.22 -21.60
CA GLY A 172 17.61 -11.48 -21.95
C GLY A 172 16.61 -12.60 -22.30
N GLU A 173 17.09 -13.64 -22.99
CA GLU A 173 16.22 -14.70 -23.54
C GLU A 173 15.48 -15.52 -22.47
N ALA A 174 16.15 -15.81 -21.35
CA ALA A 174 15.53 -16.58 -20.26
C ALA A 174 14.39 -15.79 -19.59
N TRP A 175 14.62 -14.50 -19.32
CA TRP A 175 13.62 -13.60 -18.77
C TRP A 175 12.46 -13.39 -19.77
N ALA A 176 12.75 -13.12 -21.03
CA ALA A 176 11.74 -12.93 -22.07
C ALA A 176 10.84 -14.15 -22.25
N THR A 177 11.41 -15.36 -22.19
CA THR A 177 10.63 -16.61 -22.30
C THR A 177 9.72 -16.83 -21.10
N ALA A 178 10.16 -16.41 -19.91
CA ALA A 178 9.38 -16.57 -18.68
C ALA A 178 8.26 -15.53 -18.58
N MET A 179 8.52 -14.28 -18.97
CA MET A 179 7.54 -13.19 -18.90
C MET A 179 6.58 -13.17 -20.08
N GLN A 180 6.97 -13.73 -21.24
CA GLN A 180 6.19 -13.70 -22.49
C GLN A 180 6.17 -15.10 -23.15
N PRO A 181 5.67 -16.14 -22.45
CA PRO A 181 5.71 -17.53 -22.92
C PRO A 181 4.99 -17.72 -24.27
N GLU A 182 3.90 -16.99 -24.50
CA GLU A 182 3.13 -17.02 -25.74
C GLU A 182 3.92 -16.47 -26.94
N LEU A 183 4.69 -15.39 -26.76
CA LEU A 183 5.58 -14.86 -27.80
C LEU A 183 6.77 -15.79 -28.05
N ALA A 184 7.22 -16.53 -27.02
CA ALA A 184 8.25 -17.54 -27.15
C ALA A 184 7.75 -18.85 -27.80
N GLY A 185 6.43 -18.99 -28.02
CA GLY A 185 5.81 -20.24 -28.50
C GLY A 185 5.91 -21.38 -27.49
N VAL A 186 6.05 -21.04 -26.21
CA VAL A 186 6.03 -21.98 -25.08
C VAL A 186 4.59 -22.06 -24.58
N GLU A 187 4.04 -23.26 -24.48
CA GLU A 187 2.77 -23.44 -23.78
C GLU A 187 3.01 -23.06 -22.32
N GLU A 188 2.25 -22.08 -21.84
CA GLU A 188 2.23 -21.69 -20.44
C GLU A 188 2.06 -22.97 -19.61
N PRO A 189 2.98 -23.27 -18.67
CA PRO A 189 2.83 -24.47 -17.87
C PRO A 189 1.46 -24.37 -17.19
N GLU A 190 0.62 -25.40 -17.34
CA GLU A 190 -0.59 -25.52 -16.53
C GLU A 190 -0.09 -25.57 -15.08
N THR A 191 -0.09 -24.42 -14.41
CA THR A 191 0.22 -24.31 -12.99
C THR A 191 -0.92 -25.00 -12.28
N GLY A 192 -0.73 -26.31 -12.04
CA GLY A 192 -1.60 -27.02 -11.11
C GLY A 192 -1.49 -26.29 -9.77
N GLU A 193 -2.62 -26.00 -9.14
CA GLU A 193 -2.74 -25.29 -7.85
C GLU A 193 -1.87 -25.92 -6.72
N ASP A 194 -1.28 -27.10 -6.94
CA ASP A 194 -0.48 -27.86 -5.97
C ASP A 194 1.05 -27.82 -6.22
N ASP A 195 1.55 -27.17 -7.29
CA ASP A 195 2.99 -27.10 -7.60
C ASP A 195 3.47 -25.64 -7.66
N GLU A 196 3.28 -24.91 -6.55
CA GLU A 196 4.03 -23.68 -6.21
C GLU A 196 5.50 -24.00 -5.91
N GLY A 197 6.14 -24.81 -6.77
CA GLY A 197 7.59 -24.91 -6.74
C GLY A 197 8.15 -23.50 -6.93
N GLU A 198 9.08 -23.10 -6.05
CA GLU A 198 9.93 -21.91 -6.16
C GLU A 198 10.60 -21.93 -7.55
N ALA A 199 9.88 -21.49 -8.57
CA ALA A 199 10.43 -21.15 -9.85
C ALA A 199 11.17 -19.85 -9.61
N GLY A 200 12.43 -19.97 -9.19
CA GLY A 200 13.29 -18.83 -8.96
C GLY A 200 13.28 -17.91 -10.18
N ASN A 201 13.43 -16.60 -9.94
CA ASN A 201 13.39 -15.60 -11.00
C ASN A 201 14.37 -15.96 -12.13
N PRO A 202 13.94 -15.87 -13.40
CA PRO A 202 14.79 -16.19 -14.53
C PRO A 202 16.03 -15.29 -14.52
N PRO A 203 17.21 -15.78 -14.95
CA PRO A 203 18.41 -14.96 -14.95
C PRO A 203 18.23 -13.77 -15.90
N LEU A 204 18.59 -12.60 -15.39
CA LEU A 204 18.54 -11.35 -16.14
C LEU A 204 19.70 -11.24 -17.13
N GLY A 205 19.43 -10.56 -18.22
CA GLY A 205 20.38 -10.21 -19.27
C GLY A 205 19.97 -8.92 -19.98
N GLY A 206 20.46 -8.74 -21.19
CA GLY A 206 20.08 -7.61 -22.04
C GLY A 206 20.42 -6.24 -21.44
N CYS A 207 19.69 -5.22 -21.90
CA CYS A 207 19.85 -3.84 -21.46
C CYS A 207 19.52 -3.62 -19.99
N LYS A 208 18.62 -4.43 -19.40
CA LYS A 208 18.28 -4.37 -17.98
C LYS A 208 19.46 -4.77 -17.11
N LEU A 209 20.18 -5.85 -17.44
CA LEU A 209 21.40 -6.22 -16.74
C LEU A 209 22.51 -5.17 -16.92
N GLU A 210 22.70 -4.62 -18.12
CA GLU A 210 23.67 -3.56 -18.36
C GLU A 210 23.39 -2.31 -17.50
N MET A 211 22.11 -1.93 -17.37
CA MET A 211 21.67 -0.88 -16.46
C MET A 211 22.04 -1.23 -15.01
N ILE A 212 21.71 -2.45 -14.55
CA ILE A 212 21.99 -2.88 -13.18
C ILE A 212 23.49 -2.83 -12.87
N GLU A 213 24.33 -3.34 -13.78
CA GLU A 213 25.78 -3.29 -13.63
C GLU A 213 26.31 -1.85 -13.59
N ALA A 214 25.74 -0.98 -14.42
CA ALA A 214 26.15 0.42 -14.50
C ALA A 214 25.77 1.24 -13.25
N VAL A 215 24.54 1.08 -12.76
CA VAL A 215 23.97 1.88 -11.64
C VAL A 215 24.29 1.26 -10.28
N TYR A 216 24.14 -0.05 -10.12
CA TYR A 216 24.28 -0.73 -8.83
C TYR A 216 25.66 -1.40 -8.67
N GLY A 217 26.31 -1.78 -9.76
CA GLY A 217 27.62 -2.47 -9.73
C GLY A 217 27.55 -3.96 -9.97
N GLY A 218 26.38 -4.48 -10.33
CA GLY A 218 26.11 -5.87 -10.67
C GLY A 218 25.14 -6.53 -9.70
N LEU A 219 24.77 -7.78 -10.00
CA LEU A 219 23.96 -8.65 -9.14
C LEU A 219 24.89 -9.48 -8.25
N GLU A 220 24.60 -9.59 -6.95
CA GLU A 220 25.22 -10.61 -6.11
C GLU A 220 24.62 -12.00 -6.37
N GLU A 221 25.28 -13.06 -5.88
CA GLU A 221 24.81 -14.44 -6.08
C GLU A 221 23.52 -14.68 -5.27
N GLY A 222 22.40 -14.90 -5.96
CA GLY A 222 21.09 -15.11 -5.36
C GLY A 222 20.19 -13.87 -5.33
N GLU A 223 20.68 -12.74 -5.84
CA GLU A 223 19.91 -11.52 -6.06
C GLU A 223 19.20 -11.54 -7.43
N ASP A 224 18.04 -10.90 -7.48
CA ASP A 224 17.28 -10.55 -8.69
C ASP A 224 17.17 -9.03 -8.85
N GLU A 225 16.45 -8.58 -9.88
CA GLU A 225 16.22 -7.14 -10.14
C GLU A 225 15.51 -6.40 -9.02
N TYR A 226 14.70 -7.07 -8.22
CA TYR A 226 13.98 -6.43 -7.13
C TYR A 226 14.90 -6.21 -5.93
N SER A 227 15.93 -7.04 -5.78
CA SER A 227 16.86 -7.01 -4.64
C SER A 227 18.05 -6.07 -4.77
N VAL A 228 18.35 -5.52 -5.97
CA VAL A 228 19.51 -4.61 -6.14
C VAL A 228 19.25 -3.19 -5.66
N ARG A 229 17.98 -2.80 -5.60
CA ARG A 229 17.59 -1.50 -5.07
C ARG A 229 17.64 -1.52 -3.55
N PRO A 230 18.12 -0.46 -2.89
CA PRO A 230 18.02 -0.37 -1.45
C PRO A 230 16.56 -0.47 -1.00
N ASP A 231 16.26 -1.42 -0.12
CA ASP A 231 14.94 -1.57 0.47
C ASP A 231 14.51 -0.28 1.17
N GLN A 232 13.28 0.15 0.92
CA GLN A 232 12.70 1.25 1.68
C GLN A 232 12.63 0.85 3.15
N PRO A 233 13.04 1.73 4.08
CA PRO A 233 12.96 1.43 5.50
C PRO A 233 11.52 1.15 5.92
N ASP A 234 11.31 -0.06 6.42
CA ASP A 234 10.02 -0.49 6.95
C ASP A 234 10.00 -0.36 8.48
N GLY A 235 8.84 0.02 9.01
CA GLY A 235 8.64 0.15 10.45
C GLY A 235 8.17 -1.16 11.07
N ASN A 236 7.86 -1.13 12.36
CA ASN A 236 7.31 -2.29 13.05
C ASN A 236 5.79 -2.19 13.13
N TRP A 237 5.10 -2.77 12.15
CA TRP A 237 3.63 -2.77 12.08
C TRP A 237 2.99 -3.38 13.33
N SER A 238 3.53 -4.48 13.85
CA SER A 238 3.02 -5.10 15.08
C SER A 238 3.14 -4.16 16.29
N ALA A 239 4.22 -3.39 16.40
CA ALA A 239 4.38 -2.40 17.46
C ALA A 239 3.41 -1.21 17.30
N MET A 240 3.13 -0.79 16.06
CA MET A 240 2.13 0.23 15.78
C MET A 240 0.73 -0.22 16.22
N ASN A 241 0.34 -1.45 15.84
CA ASN A 241 -0.95 -2.02 16.22
C ASN A 241 -1.08 -2.18 17.74
N GLU A 242 -0.03 -2.59 18.44
CA GLU A 242 -0.06 -2.68 19.89
C GLU A 242 -0.25 -1.30 20.54
N ARG A 243 0.45 -0.26 20.06
CA ARG A 243 0.25 1.12 20.54
C ARG A 243 -1.18 1.61 20.32
N TYR A 244 -1.75 1.33 19.16
CA TYR A 244 -3.14 1.66 18.87
C TYR A 244 -4.09 1.01 19.88
N ARG A 245 -3.94 -0.30 20.12
CA ARG A 245 -4.75 -1.06 21.08
C ARG A 245 -4.60 -0.56 22.52
N GLU A 246 -3.37 -0.27 22.93
CA GLU A 246 -3.11 0.31 24.26
C GLU A 246 -3.81 1.66 24.41
N GLY A 247 -3.80 2.49 23.36
CA GLY A 247 -4.46 3.79 23.33
C GLY A 247 -5.99 3.74 23.34
N THR A 248 -6.60 2.65 22.83
CA THR A 248 -8.06 2.48 22.76
C THR A 248 -8.66 1.68 23.91
N ALA A 249 -7.87 0.88 24.64
CA ALA A 249 -8.36 -0.13 25.59
C ALA A 249 -9.40 0.37 26.63
N GLU A 250 -9.26 1.59 27.16
CA GLU A 250 -10.24 2.14 28.11
C GLU A 250 -11.57 2.45 27.42
N ALA A 251 -11.51 3.05 26.23
CA ALA A 251 -12.69 3.46 25.48
C ALA A 251 -13.40 2.26 24.83
N GLU A 252 -12.68 1.19 24.50
CA GLU A 252 -13.25 -0.07 23.99
C GLU A 252 -14.30 -0.64 24.95
N ASN A 253 -14.01 -0.70 26.25
CA ASN A 253 -14.95 -1.22 27.24
C ASN A 253 -16.21 -0.35 27.35
N ALA A 254 -16.05 0.98 27.33
CA ALA A 254 -17.18 1.91 27.36
C ALA A 254 -18.06 1.80 26.10
N PHE A 255 -17.45 1.54 24.95
CA PHE A 255 -18.15 1.29 23.70
C PHE A 255 -18.98 -0.01 23.76
N LEU A 256 -18.37 -1.12 24.22
CA LEU A 256 -19.07 -2.40 24.36
C LEU A 256 -20.22 -2.33 25.38
N ASP A 257 -20.02 -1.65 26.51
CA ASP A 257 -21.08 -1.43 27.51
C ASP A 257 -22.26 -0.64 26.92
N CYS A 258 -21.98 0.33 26.03
CA CYS A 258 -23.02 1.08 25.32
C CYS A 258 -23.81 0.17 24.36
N LEU A 259 -23.12 -0.65 23.56
CA LEU A 259 -23.76 -1.61 22.65
C LEU A 259 -24.63 -2.61 23.40
N ASP A 260 -24.15 -3.17 24.51
CA ASP A 260 -24.96 -4.05 25.39
C ASP A 260 -26.22 -3.33 25.89
N GLY A 261 -26.09 -2.06 26.31
CA GLY A 261 -27.20 -1.21 26.71
C GLY A 261 -28.27 -0.99 25.62
N ARG A 262 -27.91 -1.14 24.34
CA ARG A 262 -28.80 -1.06 23.17
C ARG A 262 -29.30 -2.41 22.68
N GLY A 263 -28.90 -3.51 23.32
CA GLY A 263 -29.31 -4.86 22.97
C GLY A 263 -28.35 -5.60 22.03
N HIS A 264 -27.19 -5.01 21.74
CA HIS A 264 -26.14 -5.61 20.91
C HIS A 264 -25.05 -6.22 21.79
N ALA A 265 -25.43 -7.11 22.70
CA ALA A 265 -24.49 -7.76 23.61
C ALA A 265 -23.60 -8.79 22.90
N GLY A 266 -22.37 -9.00 23.40
CA GLY A 266 -21.51 -10.10 22.97
C GLY A 266 -20.46 -9.76 21.92
N TRP A 267 -20.34 -8.48 21.53
CA TRP A 267 -19.22 -8.00 20.72
C TRP A 267 -17.93 -7.99 21.53
N GLU A 268 -16.82 -8.30 20.87
CA GLU A 268 -15.47 -8.24 21.42
C GLU A 268 -14.55 -7.53 20.42
N PHE A 269 -13.60 -6.76 20.92
CA PHE A 269 -12.53 -6.19 20.10
C PHE A 269 -11.49 -7.27 19.77
N TYR A 270 -11.07 -7.31 18.51
CA TYR A 270 -9.94 -8.09 18.01
C TYR A 270 -8.97 -7.12 17.35
N GLU A 271 -7.73 -7.06 17.84
CA GLU A 271 -6.69 -6.17 17.30
C GLU A 271 -7.10 -4.70 17.18
N GLY A 272 -7.94 -4.20 18.10
CA GLY A 272 -8.40 -2.80 18.11
C GLY A 272 -9.59 -2.52 17.19
N GLN A 273 -10.19 -3.56 16.60
CA GLN A 273 -11.38 -3.44 15.75
C GLN A 273 -12.51 -4.41 16.13
N ILE A 274 -13.73 -4.10 15.68
CA ILE A 274 -14.87 -5.03 15.69
C ILE A 274 -15.08 -5.54 14.28
N LEU A 275 -15.19 -6.87 14.15
CA LEU A 275 -15.32 -7.57 12.87
C LEU A 275 -16.78 -7.60 12.39
N VAL A 276 -17.42 -6.43 12.32
CA VAL A 276 -18.84 -6.30 11.96
C VAL A 276 -19.12 -6.82 10.55
N HIS A 277 -18.21 -6.59 9.61
CA HIS A 277 -18.37 -7.05 8.22
C HIS A 277 -18.33 -8.57 8.11
N SER A 278 -17.36 -9.23 8.76
CA SER A 278 -17.32 -10.69 8.80
C SER A 278 -18.59 -11.25 9.43
N TYR A 279 -19.09 -10.62 10.49
CA TYR A 279 -20.38 -11.01 11.07
C TYR A 279 -21.55 -10.84 10.09
N LEU A 280 -21.61 -9.74 9.32
CA LEU A 280 -22.68 -9.48 8.37
C LEU A 280 -22.65 -10.43 7.17
N VAL A 281 -21.46 -10.76 6.65
CA VAL A 281 -21.27 -11.80 5.62
C VAL A 281 -21.88 -13.11 6.10
N GLU A 282 -21.47 -13.59 7.28
CA GLU A 282 -21.94 -14.89 7.78
C GLU A 282 -23.41 -14.90 8.18
N ALA A 283 -23.93 -13.76 8.64
CA ALA A 283 -25.35 -13.59 8.90
C ALA A 283 -26.18 -13.68 7.60
N GLY A 284 -25.63 -13.25 6.46
CA GLY A 284 -26.24 -13.32 5.14
C GLY A 284 -26.21 -14.70 4.51
N ASP A 285 -25.06 -15.38 4.57
CA ASP A 285 -24.85 -16.65 3.87
C ASP A 285 -25.58 -17.84 4.53
N GLY A 286 -25.88 -17.76 5.83
CA GLY A 286 -26.74 -18.72 6.54
C GLY A 286 -26.24 -20.18 6.64
N GLU A 287 -25.16 -20.57 5.94
CA GLU A 287 -24.64 -21.94 5.88
C GLU A 287 -23.32 -22.17 6.62
N TYR A 288 -22.57 -21.13 7.00
CA TYR A 288 -21.26 -21.29 7.65
C TYR A 288 -21.11 -20.35 8.85
N PRO A 289 -21.47 -20.73 10.08
CA PRO A 289 -20.91 -20.02 11.22
C PRO A 289 -19.43 -20.42 11.31
N LEU A 290 -18.54 -19.73 10.59
CA LEU A 290 -17.16 -19.59 11.06
C LEU A 290 -17.25 -18.79 12.36
N THR A 291 -17.42 -19.50 13.47
CA THR A 291 -17.52 -18.94 14.83
C THR A 291 -16.25 -18.24 15.32
N SER A 292 -15.22 -18.18 14.49
CA SER A 292 -13.97 -17.45 14.65
C SER A 292 -13.14 -17.72 13.38
N TYR A 293 -12.13 -16.91 13.08
CA TYR A 293 -11.00 -17.46 12.31
C TYR A 293 -10.51 -18.74 13.02
N PRO A 294 -10.02 -19.77 12.30
CA PRO A 294 -9.47 -20.98 12.90
C PRO A 294 -8.44 -20.73 14.02
N ASP A 295 -7.83 -19.53 14.04
CA ASP A 295 -6.77 -19.13 14.96
C ASP A 295 -7.06 -17.88 15.84
N ALA A 296 -8.18 -17.15 15.66
CA ALA A 296 -8.41 -15.88 16.38
C ALA A 296 -8.96 -16.04 17.81
N GLY A 297 -9.69 -17.12 18.11
CA GLY A 297 -10.24 -17.38 19.45
C GLY A 297 -11.28 -16.38 19.97
N VAL A 298 -11.63 -15.34 19.19
CA VAL A 298 -12.66 -14.35 19.50
C VAL A 298 -14.01 -14.85 19.01
N ARG A 299 -15.04 -14.73 19.86
CA ARG A 299 -16.40 -15.18 19.55
C ARG A 299 -17.25 -13.97 19.17
N TRP A 300 -17.82 -13.97 17.97
CA TRP A 300 -18.84 -12.98 17.59
C TRP A 300 -20.18 -13.27 18.29
N PRO A 301 -21.09 -12.27 18.39
CA PRO A 301 -22.47 -12.52 18.77
C PRO A 301 -23.10 -13.59 17.87
N ASP A 302 -24.05 -14.36 18.44
CA ASP A 302 -24.85 -15.26 17.62
C ASP A 302 -25.68 -14.41 16.63
N PRO A 303 -25.76 -14.75 15.33
CA PRO A 303 -26.53 -13.98 14.37
C PRO A 303 -28.00 -13.82 14.79
N PRO A 304 -28.65 -12.71 14.43
CA PRO A 304 -30.05 -12.48 14.73
C PRO A 304 -30.91 -13.49 13.97
N THR A 305 -31.99 -13.94 14.58
CA THR A 305 -32.90 -14.91 13.94
C THR A 305 -33.82 -14.28 12.88
N ASP A 306 -33.80 -12.95 12.77
CA ASP A 306 -34.67 -12.12 11.95
C ASP A 306 -33.90 -11.33 10.89
N VAL A 307 -32.73 -11.83 10.48
CA VAL A 307 -32.00 -11.27 9.33
C VAL A 307 -32.84 -11.35 8.05
N PRO A 308 -32.72 -10.37 7.15
CA PRO A 308 -33.39 -10.39 5.86
C PRO A 308 -32.94 -11.58 5.00
N ASP A 309 -33.79 -12.01 4.07
CA ASP A 309 -33.42 -13.02 3.08
C ASP A 309 -32.32 -12.47 2.15
N GLU A 310 -31.40 -13.32 1.67
CA GLU A 310 -30.29 -12.94 0.76
C GLU A 310 -30.77 -12.18 -0.50
N GLY A 311 -31.98 -12.48 -0.98
CA GLY A 311 -32.60 -11.79 -2.12
C GLY A 311 -33.30 -10.46 -1.80
N ASP A 312 -33.24 -9.97 -0.56
CA ASP A 312 -33.85 -8.72 -0.11
C ASP A 312 -32.78 -7.67 0.25
N ALA A 313 -32.12 -7.14 -0.78
CA ALA A 313 -31.05 -6.15 -0.62
C ALA A 313 -31.51 -4.87 0.12
N GLN A 314 -32.77 -4.44 -0.08
CA GLN A 314 -33.33 -3.31 0.66
C GLN A 314 -33.52 -3.65 2.14
N GLY A 315 -34.01 -4.85 2.45
CA GLY A 315 -34.08 -5.34 3.82
C GLY A 315 -32.71 -5.38 4.50
N TRP A 316 -31.67 -5.81 3.78
CA TRP A 316 -30.28 -5.80 4.26
C TRP A 316 -29.75 -4.40 4.55
N LEU A 317 -29.98 -3.45 3.65
CA LEU A 317 -29.63 -2.05 3.89
C LEU A 317 -30.32 -1.50 5.13
N ASP A 318 -31.62 -1.75 5.30
CA ASP A 318 -32.39 -1.27 6.45
C ASP A 318 -31.90 -1.92 7.77
N PHE A 319 -31.58 -3.21 7.73
CA PHE A 319 -31.00 -3.95 8.85
C PHE A 319 -29.63 -3.40 9.25
N GLU A 320 -28.72 -3.21 8.29
CA GLU A 320 -27.39 -2.67 8.52
C GLU A 320 -27.42 -1.24 9.04
N ARG A 321 -28.28 -0.36 8.48
CA ARG A 321 -28.42 1.01 8.96
C ARG A 321 -28.83 1.05 10.42
N ALA A 322 -29.79 0.21 10.83
CA ALA A 322 -30.22 0.15 12.22
C ALA A 322 -29.06 -0.22 13.16
N LEU A 323 -28.27 -1.24 12.81
CA LEU A 323 -27.09 -1.64 13.57
C LEU A 323 -25.99 -0.56 13.55
N ALA A 324 -25.72 0.01 12.37
CA ALA A 324 -24.69 1.02 12.17
C ALA A 324 -24.98 2.30 12.95
N VAL A 325 -26.25 2.71 13.05
CA VAL A 325 -26.66 3.88 13.83
C VAL A 325 -26.34 3.67 15.30
N ASP A 326 -26.63 2.48 15.85
CA ASP A 326 -26.29 2.17 17.24
C ASP A 326 -24.77 2.15 17.47
N PHE A 327 -24.00 1.62 16.52
CA PHE A 327 -22.53 1.68 16.56
C PHE A 327 -22.03 3.12 16.51
N ALA A 328 -22.51 3.94 15.58
CA ALA A 328 -22.08 5.32 15.42
C ALA A 328 -22.37 6.15 16.68
N GLU A 329 -23.59 6.05 17.22
CA GLU A 329 -23.99 6.74 18.44
C GLU A 329 -23.18 6.27 19.66
N CYS A 330 -22.98 4.95 19.82
CA CYS A 330 -22.12 4.43 20.89
C CYS A 330 -20.65 4.85 20.74
N GLY A 331 -20.15 4.98 19.51
CA GLY A 331 -18.80 5.47 19.22
C GLY A 331 -18.58 6.90 19.72
N ASP A 332 -19.61 7.73 19.61
CA ASP A 332 -19.58 9.12 20.04
C ASP A 332 -19.87 9.28 21.55
N GLU A 333 -20.87 8.56 22.08
CA GLU A 333 -21.27 8.63 23.49
C GLU A 333 -20.22 8.07 24.45
N SER A 334 -19.57 6.96 24.08
CA SER A 334 -18.48 6.36 24.85
C SER A 334 -17.17 7.15 24.74
N GLY A 335 -17.04 7.98 23.71
CA GLY A 335 -15.79 8.65 23.36
C GLY A 335 -14.81 7.79 22.57
N PHE A 336 -15.18 6.55 22.20
CA PHE A 336 -14.32 5.63 21.46
C PHE A 336 -13.82 6.20 20.13
N ARG A 337 -14.66 6.85 19.32
CA ARG A 337 -14.22 7.44 18.04
C ARG A 337 -13.03 8.38 18.21
N LYS A 338 -13.12 9.29 19.18
CA LYS A 338 -12.06 10.28 19.45
C LYS A 338 -10.81 9.63 20.03
N ALA A 339 -10.98 8.63 20.91
CA ALA A 339 -9.87 7.89 21.47
C ALA A 339 -9.13 7.10 20.38
N ALA A 340 -9.87 6.45 19.49
CA ALA A 340 -9.33 5.69 18.36
C ALA A 340 -8.62 6.59 17.33
N GLU A 341 -9.20 7.73 16.96
CA GLU A 341 -8.55 8.72 16.10
C GLU A 341 -7.22 9.19 16.68
N HIS A 342 -7.23 9.58 17.96
CA HIS A 342 -6.04 10.03 18.65
C HIS A 342 -4.99 8.93 18.79
N ALA A 343 -5.38 7.72 19.21
CA ALA A 343 -4.48 6.58 19.36
C ALA A 343 -3.85 6.19 18.03
N TRP A 344 -4.60 6.26 16.94
CA TRP A 344 -4.08 5.97 15.60
C TRP A 344 -3.07 7.02 15.13
N GLN A 345 -3.36 8.31 15.33
CA GLN A 345 -2.42 9.40 15.07
C GLN A 345 -1.11 9.21 15.84
N GLN A 346 -1.18 8.89 17.14
CA GLN A 346 0.01 8.63 17.95
C GLN A 346 0.77 7.39 17.48
N ALA A 347 0.08 6.30 17.14
CA ALA A 347 0.68 5.06 16.68
C ALA A 347 1.43 5.25 15.36
N GLN A 348 0.80 5.86 14.35
CA GLN A 348 1.44 6.14 13.06
C GLN A 348 2.60 7.11 13.18
N LEU A 349 2.42 8.20 13.93
CA LEU A 349 3.51 9.14 14.14
C LEU A 349 4.73 8.42 14.75
N ARG A 350 4.53 7.60 15.78
CA ARG A 350 5.62 6.80 16.37
C ARG A 350 6.23 5.81 15.40
N TYR A 351 5.43 5.18 14.54
CA TYR A 351 5.91 4.28 13.50
C TYR A 351 6.93 4.96 12.58
N TYR A 352 6.61 6.15 12.07
CA TYR A 352 7.52 6.90 11.19
C TYR A 352 8.74 7.47 11.94
N LEU A 353 8.55 7.87 13.20
CA LEU A 353 9.68 8.32 14.03
C LEU A 353 10.68 7.21 14.33
N ASP A 354 10.21 5.97 14.49
CA ASP A 354 11.08 4.82 14.73
C ASP A 354 12.02 4.55 13.54
N ILE A 355 11.63 4.95 12.32
CA ILE A 355 12.41 4.74 11.08
C ILE A 355 13.05 6.01 10.50
N GLU A 356 12.81 7.19 11.06
CA GLU A 356 13.26 8.49 10.51
C GLU A 356 14.73 8.48 10.06
N GLY A 357 15.63 8.02 10.94
CA GLY A 357 17.06 7.98 10.64
C GLY A 357 17.42 7.03 9.50
N ALA A 358 16.71 5.90 9.40
CA ALA A 358 16.87 4.96 8.29
C ALA A 358 16.32 5.57 7.00
N THR A 359 15.17 6.24 7.04
CA THR A 359 14.58 6.94 5.89
C THR A 359 15.54 7.98 5.33
N PHE A 360 16.15 8.83 6.16
CA PHE A 360 17.12 9.81 5.67
C PHE A 360 18.41 9.17 5.11
N ALA A 361 18.87 8.06 5.68
CA ALA A 361 20.01 7.33 5.16
C ALA A 361 19.69 6.73 3.78
N TRP A 362 18.53 6.08 3.65
CA TRP A 362 18.04 5.55 2.39
C TRP A 362 17.86 6.65 1.33
N GLN A 363 17.25 7.78 1.68
CA GLN A 363 17.12 8.92 0.75
C GLN A 363 18.48 9.48 0.29
N ALA A 364 19.51 9.42 1.14
CA ALA A 364 20.86 9.82 0.73
C ALA A 364 21.44 8.82 -0.27
N GLU A 365 21.28 7.52 -0.02
CA GLU A 365 21.70 6.44 -0.93
C GLU A 365 20.99 6.52 -2.28
N MET A 366 19.68 6.77 -2.29
CA MET A 366 18.92 6.98 -3.52
C MET A 366 19.45 8.15 -4.35
N ARG A 367 19.83 9.27 -3.72
CA ARG A 367 20.43 10.41 -4.42
C ARG A 367 21.79 10.05 -5.04
N ASP A 368 22.59 9.25 -4.35
CA ASP A 368 23.88 8.78 -4.87
C ASP A 368 23.67 7.85 -6.09
N LEU A 369 22.66 6.98 -6.06
CA LEU A 369 22.26 6.12 -7.19
C LEU A 369 21.77 6.94 -8.39
N ILE A 370 20.95 7.96 -8.14
CA ILE A 370 20.50 8.90 -9.18
C ILE A 370 21.69 9.62 -9.80
N GLU A 371 22.63 10.14 -9.00
CA GLU A 371 23.84 10.79 -9.52
C GLU A 371 24.62 9.84 -10.44
N ARG A 372 24.83 8.58 -10.00
CA ARG A 372 25.50 7.55 -10.81
C ARG A 372 24.75 7.24 -12.10
N ALA A 373 23.42 7.10 -12.06
CA ALA A 373 22.61 6.88 -13.25
C ALA A 373 22.73 8.06 -14.24
N GLN A 374 22.73 9.31 -13.76
CA GLN A 374 22.92 10.48 -14.63
C GLN A 374 24.33 10.56 -15.23
N GLU A 375 25.37 10.10 -14.51
CA GLU A 375 26.71 9.97 -15.08
C GLU A 375 26.76 8.98 -16.24
N VAL A 376 26.06 7.83 -16.12
CA VAL A 376 25.93 6.82 -17.18
C VAL A 376 25.20 7.40 -18.39
N ILE A 377 24.14 8.18 -18.18
CA ILE A 377 23.38 8.83 -19.26
C ILE A 377 24.21 9.91 -19.97
N GLY A 378 25.07 10.64 -19.24
CA GLY A 378 25.83 11.77 -19.77
C GLY A 378 27.18 11.40 -20.43
N GLY A 379 27.69 10.19 -20.20
CA GLY A 379 28.97 9.69 -20.72
C GLY A 379 28.83 9.00 -22.06
#